data_AF-A0A3M1VF01-F1
#
_entry.id   AF-A0A3M1VF01-F1
#
_cell.length_a   1.000
_cell.length_b   1.000
_cell.length_c   1.000
_cell.angle_alpha   90.00
_cell.angle_beta   90.00
_cell.angle_gamma   90.00
#
_symmetry.space_group_name_H-M   'P 1'
#
loop_
_entity.id
_entity.type
_entity.pdbx_description
1 polymer ?
#
loop_
_entity_poly.entity_id
_entity_poly.type
_entity_poly.pdbx_seq_one_letter_code
_entity_poly.pdbx_strand_id
1 'polypeptide(L)'
;MRKRRQPQDKKAVSFKKPLSEKVGNVGIVLSGGGSRAAYQVGALRALAPYLKFGADPITVVVGSSIGAVNGLILAACLRDGINEAVITLENLWRKRTFRNTFSGSPSTAFFRAVKMAILQYMSPGPNPTSDAIFDPTPLMREVDDAIRYHGGLLPEQRHSDLEAVGVMTTV
;
A
#
# COMPACT_ATOMS: atom_id res chain seq x y z
N MET A 1 6.48 12.69 22.01
CA MET A 1 7.30 13.64 21.22
C MET A 1 6.74 13.76 19.80
N ARG A 2 6.20 14.91 19.42
CA ARG A 2 5.71 15.16 18.05
C ARG A 2 6.93 15.49 17.18
N LYS A 3 7.39 14.56 16.33
CA LYS A 3 8.53 14.81 15.43
C LYS A 3 8.19 16.00 14.54
N ARG A 4 9.01 17.06 14.58
CA ARG A 4 8.83 18.27 13.77
C ARG A 4 9.04 17.87 12.30
N ARG A 5 8.11 18.27 11.42
CA ARG A 5 8.21 17.99 9.98
C ARG A 5 9.48 18.67 9.46
N GLN A 6 10.30 17.94 8.71
CA GLN A 6 11.47 18.52 8.06
C GLN A 6 10.99 19.62 7.10
N PRO A 7 11.55 20.84 7.18
CA PRO A 7 11.25 21.92 6.24
C PRO A 7 11.49 21.45 4.79
N GLN A 8 10.61 21.82 3.86
CA GLN A 8 10.69 21.34 2.45
C GLN A 8 11.98 21.78 1.74
N ASP A 9 12.55 22.90 2.17
CA ASP A 9 13.83 23.48 1.74
C ASP A 9 15.05 22.72 2.29
N LYS A 10 14.92 22.06 3.44
CA LYS A 10 15.95 21.14 3.95
C LYS A 10 15.81 19.79 3.25
N LYS A 11 16.46 19.63 2.10
CA LYS A 11 16.63 18.31 1.48
C LYS A 11 17.31 17.36 2.48
N ALA A 12 16.85 16.11 2.54
CA ALA A 12 17.58 15.06 3.24
C ALA A 12 19.01 14.98 2.68
N VAL A 13 19.97 14.54 3.52
CA VAL A 13 21.36 14.37 3.08
C VAL A 13 21.34 13.45 1.86
N SER A 14 21.61 14.04 0.69
CA SER A 14 21.60 13.34 -0.59
C SER A 14 23.00 12.84 -0.86
N PHE A 15 23.25 11.58 -0.56
CA PHE A 15 24.43 10.91 -1.04
C PHE A 15 24.26 10.68 -2.55
N LYS A 16 25.16 11.24 -3.38
CA LYS A 16 25.25 10.88 -4.80
C LYS A 16 25.98 9.54 -4.95
N LYS A 17 25.48 8.50 -4.28
CA LYS A 17 25.94 7.13 -4.44
C LYS A 17 24.80 6.33 -5.08
N PRO A 18 25.06 5.50 -6.10
CA PRO A 18 24.04 4.60 -6.60
C PRO A 18 23.56 3.65 -5.48
N LEU A 19 22.30 3.20 -5.55
CA LEU A 19 21.74 2.27 -4.56
C LEU A 19 22.51 0.95 -4.51
N SER A 20 23.10 0.55 -5.64
CA SER A 20 23.94 -0.62 -5.80
C SER A 20 25.23 -0.26 -6.53
N GLU A 21 26.34 -0.92 -6.17
CA GLU A 21 27.61 -0.84 -6.92
C GLU A 21 27.58 -1.72 -8.18
N LYS A 22 26.57 -2.58 -8.32
CA LYS A 22 26.33 -3.45 -9.49
C LYS A 22 24.94 -3.18 -10.07
N VAL A 23 24.85 -3.11 -11.39
CA VAL A 23 23.58 -3.12 -12.13
C VAL A 23 22.80 -4.38 -11.73
N GLY A 24 21.57 -4.22 -11.25
CA GLY A 24 20.78 -5.35 -10.78
C GLY A 24 19.28 -5.06 -10.67
N ASN A 25 18.52 -6.15 -10.50
CA ASN A 25 17.08 -6.09 -10.37
C ASN A 25 16.68 -5.66 -8.94
N VAL A 26 15.69 -4.76 -8.83
CA VAL A 26 15.17 -4.29 -7.55
C VAL A 26 13.87 -5.00 -7.20
N GLY A 27 13.83 -5.59 -6.00
CA GLY A 27 12.61 -6.08 -5.38
C GLY A 27 12.10 -5.10 -4.31
N ILE A 28 10.81 -4.77 -4.35
CA ILE A 28 10.13 -3.95 -3.33
C ILE A 28 9.25 -4.85 -2.47
N VAL A 29 9.50 -4.85 -1.16
CA VAL A 29 8.70 -5.60 -0.18
C VAL A 29 7.99 -4.64 0.76
N LEU A 30 6.65 -4.69 0.76
CA LEU A 30 5.77 -3.83 1.53
C LEU A 30 5.08 -4.66 2.63
N SER A 31 5.56 -4.47 3.86
CA SER A 31 5.02 -5.18 5.02
C SER A 31 3.60 -4.74 5.39
N GLY A 32 2.93 -5.53 6.23
CA GLY A 32 1.68 -5.11 6.88
C GLY A 32 1.91 -4.02 7.93
N GLY A 33 0.83 -3.49 8.51
CA GLY A 33 0.93 -2.47 9.58
C GLY A 33 -0.23 -1.47 9.69
N GLY A 34 -1.38 -1.76 9.07
CA GLY A 34 -2.54 -0.87 9.07
C GLY A 34 -2.24 0.53 8.53
N SER A 35 -2.71 1.58 9.23
CA SER A 35 -2.51 2.98 8.82
C SER A 35 -1.04 3.41 8.71
N ARG A 36 -0.09 2.64 9.26
CA ARG A 36 1.35 2.90 9.12
C ARG A 36 1.86 2.68 7.71
N ALA A 37 1.09 2.05 6.82
CA ALA A 37 1.46 1.89 5.42
C ALA A 37 1.57 3.24 4.66
N ALA A 38 1.02 4.35 5.18
CA ALA A 38 1.33 5.69 4.69
C ALA A 38 2.83 6.05 4.80
N TYR A 39 3.55 5.49 5.80
CA TYR A 39 4.99 5.68 5.93
C TYR A 39 5.77 5.03 4.78
N GLN A 40 5.30 3.89 4.27
CA GLN A 40 5.90 3.22 3.12
C GLN A 40 5.88 4.13 1.89
N VAL A 41 4.78 4.87 1.68
CA VAL A 41 4.67 5.86 0.60
C VAL A 41 5.68 6.99 0.76
N GLY A 42 5.88 7.48 1.99
CA GLY A 42 6.91 8.47 2.30
C GLY A 42 8.33 7.95 2.01
N ALA A 43 8.60 6.68 2.32
CA ALA A 43 9.87 6.04 2.00
C ALA A 43 10.06 5.87 0.49
N LEU A 44 9.04 5.39 -0.23
CA LEU A 44 9.04 5.29 -1.70
C LEU A 44 9.29 6.65 -2.35
N ARG A 45 8.67 7.72 -1.85
CA ARG A 45 8.93 9.09 -2.33
C ARG A 45 10.38 9.53 -2.16
N ALA A 46 11.01 9.18 -1.04
CA ALA A 46 12.41 9.49 -0.81
C ALA A 46 13.35 8.67 -1.72
N LEU A 47 12.93 7.44 -2.07
CA LEU A 47 13.69 6.53 -2.94
C LEU A 47 13.46 6.77 -4.44
N ALA A 48 12.32 7.34 -4.84
CA ALA A 48 11.96 7.53 -6.25
C ALA A 48 13.05 8.20 -7.12
N PRO A 49 13.79 9.23 -6.65
CA PRO A 49 14.89 9.82 -7.43
C PRO A 49 16.06 8.87 -7.72
N TYR A 50 16.19 7.80 -6.94
CA TYR A 50 17.25 6.80 -7.01
C TYR A 50 16.82 5.53 -7.75
N LEU A 51 15.51 5.26 -7.84
CA LEU A 51 14.91 4.15 -8.58
C LEU A 51 14.73 4.52 -10.06
N LYS A 52 15.84 4.82 -10.74
CA LYS A 52 15.81 5.20 -12.17
C LYS A 52 15.59 3.96 -13.05
N PHE A 53 14.59 4.05 -13.92
CA PHE A 53 14.39 3.08 -14.99
C PHE A 53 15.64 3.00 -15.89
N GLY A 54 16.09 1.78 -16.16
CA GLY A 54 17.19 1.48 -17.08
C GLY A 54 18.52 1.06 -16.44
N ALA A 55 18.78 1.38 -15.17
CA ALA A 55 19.97 0.91 -14.45
C ALA A 55 19.66 -0.16 -13.42
N ASP A 56 18.58 0.04 -12.64
CA ASP A 56 18.15 -0.92 -11.61
C ASP A 56 16.61 -1.03 -11.64
N PRO A 57 16.03 -1.79 -12.59
CA PRO A 57 14.59 -1.84 -12.78
C PRO A 57 13.89 -2.52 -11.60
N ILE A 58 12.69 -2.07 -11.27
CA ILE A 58 11.82 -2.74 -10.29
C ILE A 58 11.16 -3.93 -10.98
N THR A 59 11.58 -5.13 -10.60
CA THR A 59 11.16 -6.39 -11.24
C THR A 59 10.19 -7.19 -10.38
N VAL A 60 10.19 -6.95 -9.06
CA VAL A 60 9.34 -7.68 -8.13
C VAL A 60 8.69 -6.72 -7.15
N VAL A 61 7.38 -6.83 -6.97
CA VAL A 61 6.65 -6.14 -5.91
C VAL A 61 5.92 -7.18 -5.05
N VAL A 62 6.20 -7.19 -3.75
CA VAL A 62 5.54 -8.06 -2.78
C VAL A 62 4.85 -7.23 -1.70
N GLY A 63 3.62 -7.57 -1.36
CA GLY A 63 2.86 -6.87 -0.33
C GLY A 63 2.09 -7.80 0.61
N SER A 64 2.04 -7.48 1.90
CA SER A 64 1.27 -8.24 2.90
C SER A 64 0.23 -7.36 3.61
N SER A 65 -1.00 -7.84 3.76
CA SER A 65 -2.12 -7.12 4.38
C SER A 65 -2.30 -5.75 3.72
N ILE A 66 -2.26 -4.65 4.45
CA ILE A 66 -2.33 -3.30 3.88
C ILE A 66 -1.16 -2.97 2.93
N GLY A 67 -0.01 -3.64 3.09
CA GLY A 67 1.11 -3.55 2.16
C GLY A 67 0.77 -4.13 0.80
N ALA A 68 -0.16 -5.09 0.73
CA ALA A 68 -0.70 -5.58 -0.54
C ALA A 68 -1.41 -4.47 -1.31
N VAL A 69 -2.20 -3.63 -0.64
CA VAL A 69 -2.87 -2.49 -1.29
C VAL A 69 -1.86 -1.54 -1.93
N ASN A 70 -0.83 -1.14 -1.18
CA ASN A 70 0.25 -0.31 -1.72
C ASN A 70 1.00 -1.02 -2.86
N GLY A 71 1.23 -2.33 -2.73
CA GLY A 71 1.95 -3.13 -3.72
C GLY A 71 1.20 -3.26 -5.04
N LEU A 72 -0.12 -3.50 -5.01
CA LEU A 72 -0.95 -3.60 -6.21
C LEU A 72 -0.99 -2.28 -6.97
N ILE A 73 -1.23 -1.16 -6.25
CA ILE A 73 -1.25 0.17 -6.88
C ILE A 73 0.14 0.52 -7.42
N LEU A 74 1.21 0.29 -6.64
CA LEU A 74 2.58 0.51 -7.10
C LEU A 74 2.84 -0.26 -8.39
N ALA A 75 2.56 -1.57 -8.40
CA ALA A 75 2.78 -2.45 -9.55
C ALA A 75 2.04 -1.98 -10.82
N ALA A 76 0.79 -1.55 -10.69
CA ALA A 76 0.03 -1.04 -11.84
C ALA A 76 0.61 0.29 -12.36
N CYS A 77 0.89 1.24 -11.45
CA CYS A 77 1.40 2.57 -11.80
C CYS A 77 2.84 2.55 -12.33
N LEU A 78 3.63 1.48 -12.11
CA LEU A 78 5.01 1.42 -12.60
C LEU A 78 5.12 1.62 -14.11
N ARG A 79 4.08 1.28 -14.89
CA ARG A 79 4.06 1.53 -16.34
C ARG A 79 4.16 3.01 -16.70
N ASP A 80 3.63 3.89 -15.83
CA ASP A 80 3.62 5.34 -15.98
C ASP A 80 4.80 5.99 -15.23
N GLY A 81 5.61 5.18 -14.55
CA GLY A 81 6.80 5.58 -13.82
C GLY A 81 6.62 5.66 -12.30
N ILE A 82 7.74 5.59 -11.58
CA ILE A 82 7.79 5.52 -10.12
C ILE A 82 7.23 6.79 -9.45
N ASN A 83 7.36 7.96 -10.11
CA ASN A 83 6.82 9.21 -9.60
C ASN A 83 5.30 9.20 -9.61
N GLU A 84 4.67 8.68 -10.68
CA GLU A 84 3.22 8.57 -10.76
C GLU A 84 2.70 7.59 -9.72
N ALA A 85 3.35 6.44 -9.56
CA ALA A 85 3.03 5.48 -8.50
C ALA A 85 3.05 6.13 -7.10
N VAL A 86 4.07 6.93 -6.80
CA VAL A 86 4.17 7.65 -5.52
C VAL A 86 3.05 8.68 -5.37
N ILE A 87 2.72 9.43 -6.42
CA ILE A 87 1.63 10.43 -6.40
C ILE A 87 0.27 9.76 -6.16
N THR A 88 -0.02 8.69 -6.88
CA THR A 88 -1.27 7.91 -6.74
C THR A 88 -1.41 7.36 -5.32
N LEU A 89 -0.34 6.79 -4.77
CA LEU A 89 -0.32 6.34 -3.38
C LEU A 89 -0.46 7.49 -2.39
N GLU A 90 0.25 8.62 -2.56
CA GLU A 90 0.08 9.79 -1.68
C GLU A 90 -1.38 10.27 -1.67
N ASN A 91 -2.02 10.35 -2.83
CA ASN A 91 -3.42 10.74 -2.97
C ASN A 91 -4.35 9.77 -2.25
N LEU A 92 -4.14 8.46 -2.44
CA LEU A 92 -4.88 7.40 -1.75
C LEU A 92 -4.84 7.59 -0.23
N TRP A 93 -3.65 7.81 0.34
CA TRP A 93 -3.44 7.92 1.78
C TRP A 93 -3.87 9.27 2.36
N ARG A 94 -3.69 10.37 1.64
CA ARG A 94 -4.13 11.72 2.08
C ARG A 94 -5.64 11.84 2.16
N LYS A 95 -6.36 11.13 1.29
CA LYS A 95 -7.82 11.08 1.31
C LYS A 95 -8.36 10.19 2.43
N ARG A 96 -7.56 9.29 3.04
CA ARG A 96 -8.07 8.31 4.02
C ARG A 96 -8.63 8.98 5.28
N THR A 97 -9.90 8.67 5.51
CA THR A 97 -10.66 8.81 6.75
C THR A 97 -11.30 7.45 7.04
N PHE A 98 -11.98 7.30 8.19
CA PHE A 98 -12.70 6.05 8.47
C PHE A 98 -13.77 5.75 7.41
N ARG A 99 -14.57 6.75 7.03
CA ARG A 99 -15.76 6.62 6.16
C ARG A 99 -15.44 6.19 4.72
N ASN A 100 -14.24 6.49 4.24
CA ASN A 100 -13.76 6.09 2.92
C ASN A 100 -12.74 4.94 2.99
N THR A 101 -12.43 4.42 4.19
CA THR A 101 -11.71 3.14 4.33
C THR A 101 -12.70 2.00 4.56
N PHE A 102 -13.73 2.24 5.38
CA PHE A 102 -14.75 1.27 5.74
C PHE A 102 -16.14 1.86 5.53
N SER A 103 -17.08 1.04 5.05
CA SER A 103 -18.48 1.44 5.01
C SER A 103 -19.05 1.52 6.43
N GLY A 104 -19.91 2.51 6.68
CA GLY A 104 -20.51 2.78 7.98
C GLY A 104 -19.81 3.89 8.78
N SER A 105 -20.00 3.89 10.10
CA SER A 105 -19.40 4.87 11.02
C SER A 105 -18.42 4.19 11.98
N PRO A 106 -17.45 4.94 12.54
CA PRO A 106 -16.55 4.42 13.58
C PRO A 106 -17.32 3.83 14.77
N SER A 107 -18.47 4.42 15.11
CA SER A 107 -19.33 3.92 16.17
C SER A 107 -20.00 2.59 15.81
N THR A 108 -20.47 2.41 14.58
CA THR A 108 -21.04 1.12 14.14
C THR A 108 -20.00 0.00 14.16
N ALA A 109 -18.77 0.26 13.72
CA ALA A 109 -17.69 -0.73 13.79
C ALA A 109 -17.28 -1.03 15.24
N PHE A 110 -17.29 -0.03 16.12
CA PHE A 110 -17.09 -0.23 17.55
C PHE A 110 -18.19 -1.12 18.16
N PHE A 111 -19.47 -0.84 17.88
CA PHE A 111 -20.57 -1.69 18.35
C PHE A 111 -20.52 -3.11 17.77
N ARG A 112 -20.07 -3.29 16.52
CA ARG A 112 -19.81 -4.61 15.93
C ARG A 112 -18.65 -5.33 16.63
N ALA A 113 -17.57 -4.63 16.96
CA ALA A 113 -16.46 -5.20 17.72
C ALA A 113 -16.88 -5.60 19.14
N VAL A 114 -17.68 -4.78 19.82
CA VAL A 114 -18.27 -5.10 21.14
C VAL A 114 -19.20 -6.30 21.05
N LYS A 115 -20.07 -6.37 20.04
CA LYS A 115 -20.94 -7.53 19.78
C LYS A 115 -20.12 -8.80 19.56
N MET A 116 -19.06 -8.74 18.75
CA MET A 116 -18.18 -9.88 18.49
C MET A 116 -17.42 -10.34 19.73
N ALA A 117 -16.93 -9.40 20.55
CA ALA A 117 -16.29 -9.71 21.81
C ALA A 117 -17.24 -10.40 22.79
N ILE A 118 -18.49 -9.93 22.90
CA ILE A 118 -19.53 -10.56 23.73
C ILE A 118 -19.89 -11.95 23.22
N LEU A 119 -20.06 -12.12 21.91
CA LEU A 119 -20.36 -13.42 21.30
C LEU A 119 -19.24 -14.45 21.53
N GLN A 120 -17.98 -14.04 21.35
CA GLN A 120 -16.82 -14.91 21.61
C GLN A 120 -16.63 -15.19 23.11
N TYR A 121 -17.01 -14.27 24.00
CA TYR A 121 -16.97 -14.49 25.44
C TYR A 121 -18.06 -15.45 25.93
N MET A 122 -19.30 -15.33 25.40
CA MET A 122 -20.43 -16.17 25.78
C MET A 122 -20.41 -17.55 25.12
N SER A 123 -19.81 -17.66 23.94
CA SER A 123 -19.65 -18.93 23.20
C SER A 123 -18.21 -19.05 22.69
N PRO A 124 -17.24 -19.33 23.59
CA PRO A 124 -15.84 -19.47 23.21
C PRO A 124 -15.67 -20.68 22.29
N GLY A 125 -15.20 -20.42 21.07
CA GLY A 125 -14.94 -21.45 20.07
C GLY A 125 -14.44 -20.83 18.76
N PRO A 126 -13.69 -21.57 17.91
CA PRO A 126 -13.14 -21.09 16.66
C PRO A 126 -14.21 -21.02 15.55
N ASN A 127 -15.44 -20.64 15.89
CA ASN A 127 -16.53 -20.58 14.94
C ASN A 127 -16.40 -19.27 14.15
N PRO A 128 -16.01 -19.32 12.86
CA PRO A 128 -15.90 -18.14 12.04
C PRO A 128 -17.27 -17.47 11.96
N THR A 129 -17.33 -16.19 12.32
CA THR A 129 -18.54 -15.40 12.12
C THR A 129 -18.57 -14.93 10.68
N SER A 130 -19.72 -15.03 10.01
CA SER A 130 -19.93 -14.48 8.66
C SER A 130 -19.91 -12.94 8.60
N ASP A 131 -19.84 -12.30 9.78
CA ASP A 131 -19.93 -10.86 9.94
C ASP A 131 -18.53 -10.24 10.07
N ALA A 132 -18.13 -9.45 9.08
CA ALA A 132 -16.94 -8.61 9.19
C ALA A 132 -17.22 -7.37 10.06
N ILE A 133 -16.34 -7.09 11.02
CA ILE A 133 -16.40 -5.88 11.86
C ILE A 133 -16.35 -4.62 10.97
N PHE A 134 -15.58 -4.69 9.89
CA PHE A 134 -15.39 -3.62 8.94
C PHE A 134 -15.75 -4.10 7.52
N ASP A 135 -16.45 -3.26 6.76
CA ASP A 135 -16.71 -3.50 5.35
C ASP A 135 -15.72 -2.69 4.50
N PRO A 136 -14.73 -3.32 3.84
CA PRO A 136 -13.69 -2.64 3.08
C PRO A 136 -14.13 -2.22 1.67
N THR A 137 -15.41 -2.37 1.29
CA THR A 137 -15.91 -2.08 -0.07
C THR A 137 -15.45 -0.73 -0.64
N PRO A 138 -15.49 0.40 0.10
CA PRO A 138 -15.01 1.68 -0.43
C PRO A 138 -13.53 1.65 -0.82
N LEU A 139 -12.69 1.00 0.00
CA LEU A 139 -11.27 0.85 -0.29
C LEU A 139 -11.04 -0.09 -1.47
N MET A 140 -11.74 -1.23 -1.53
CA MET A 140 -11.60 -2.20 -2.62
C MET A 140 -11.90 -1.56 -3.98
N ARG A 141 -12.98 -0.79 -4.08
CA ARG A 141 -13.35 -0.07 -5.32
C ARG A 141 -12.27 0.90 -5.76
N GLU A 142 -11.73 1.70 -4.83
CA GLU A 142 -10.71 2.69 -5.18
C GLU A 142 -9.39 2.03 -5.60
N VAL A 143 -9.05 0.87 -5.04
CA VAL A 143 -7.91 0.06 -5.49
C VAL A 143 -8.15 -0.50 -6.89
N ASP A 144 -9.32 -1.08 -7.15
CA ASP A 144 -9.68 -1.59 -8.47
C ASP A 144 -9.68 -0.50 -9.54
N ASP A 145 -10.24 0.67 -9.23
CA ASP A 145 -10.29 1.82 -10.13
C ASP A 145 -8.88 2.33 -10.44
N ALA A 146 -8.00 2.43 -9.44
CA ALA A 146 -6.61 2.81 -9.65
C ALA A 146 -5.87 1.79 -10.53
N ILE A 147 -6.01 0.50 -10.25
CA ILE A 147 -5.37 -0.57 -11.04
C ILE A 147 -5.85 -0.51 -12.50
N ARG A 148 -7.15 -0.39 -12.74
CA ARG A 148 -7.73 -0.31 -14.09
C ARG A 148 -7.28 0.95 -14.83
N TYR A 149 -7.26 2.10 -14.15
CA TYR A 149 -6.82 3.36 -14.72
C TYR A 149 -5.37 3.28 -15.23
N HIS A 150 -4.51 2.60 -14.47
CA HIS A 150 -3.10 2.36 -14.83
C HIS A 150 -2.91 1.08 -15.66
N GLY A 151 -3.91 0.65 -16.41
CA GLY A 151 -3.80 -0.44 -17.39
C GLY A 151 -3.99 -1.85 -16.84
N GLY A 152 -3.71 -2.10 -15.56
CA GLY A 152 -3.92 -3.38 -14.90
C GLY A 152 -2.65 -4.05 -14.39
N LEU A 153 -2.77 -5.34 -14.01
CA LEU A 153 -1.68 -6.14 -13.43
C LEU A 153 -1.34 -7.39 -14.25
N LEU A 154 -2.05 -7.64 -15.36
CA LEU A 154 -1.70 -8.73 -16.26
C LEU A 154 -0.32 -8.46 -16.91
N PRO A 155 0.44 -9.50 -17.25
CA PRO A 155 1.77 -9.35 -17.86
C PRO A 155 1.79 -8.41 -19.08
N GLU A 156 0.74 -8.43 -19.89
CA GLU A 156 0.57 -7.58 -21.08
C GLU A 156 0.16 -6.13 -20.77
N GLN A 157 -0.29 -5.85 -19.55
CA GLN A 157 -0.82 -4.55 -19.13
C GLN A 157 0.19 -3.74 -18.30
N ARG A 158 0.95 -4.43 -17.45
CA ARG A 158 1.91 -3.83 -16.51
C ARG A 158 3.22 -3.44 -17.20
N HIS A 159 4.12 -2.78 -16.47
CA HIS A 159 5.45 -2.41 -16.97
C HIS A 159 6.23 -3.66 -17.43
N SER A 160 6.96 -3.58 -18.55
CA SER A 160 7.68 -4.73 -19.15
C SER A 160 8.73 -5.33 -18.22
N ASP A 161 9.39 -4.50 -17.44
CA ASP A 161 10.41 -4.95 -16.49
C ASP A 161 9.81 -5.61 -15.24
N LEU A 162 8.50 -5.49 -15.01
CA LEU A 162 7.86 -6.07 -13.83
C LEU A 162 7.57 -7.56 -14.06
N GLU A 163 8.41 -8.41 -13.49
CA GLU A 163 8.37 -9.87 -13.62
C GLU A 163 7.35 -10.52 -12.69
N ALA A 164 7.20 -10.02 -11.46
CA ALA A 164 6.31 -10.64 -10.47
C ALA A 164 5.61 -9.63 -9.54
N VAL A 165 4.36 -9.94 -9.22
CA VAL A 165 3.58 -9.25 -8.19
C VAL A 165 3.02 -10.31 -7.25
N GLY A 166 3.44 -10.27 -5.98
CA GLY A 166 3.00 -11.20 -4.94
C GLY A 166 2.23 -10.46 -3.86
N VAL A 167 1.00 -10.90 -3.57
CA VAL A 167 0.24 -10.33 -2.46
C VAL A 167 -0.29 -11.41 -1.53
N MET A 168 -0.25 -11.11 -0.23
CA MET A 168 -0.85 -11.93 0.80
C MET A 168 -1.89 -11.11 1.56
N THR A 169 -3.12 -11.58 1.58
CA THR A 169 -4.19 -11.04 2.43
C THR A 169 -4.40 -11.98 3.60
N THR A 170 -4.31 -11.49 4.83
CA THR A 170 -4.75 -12.25 6.01
C THR A 170 -6.27 -12.34 5.98
N VAL A 171 -6.77 -13.58 5.88
CA VAL A 171 -8.18 -13.94 6.05
C VAL A 171 -8.53 -13.93 7.54
#